data_AF-A0A3G9J3V8-F1
#
_entry.id   AF-A0A3G9J3V8-F1
#
_cell.length_a   1.000
_cell.length_b   1.000
_cell.length_c   1.000
_cell.angle_alpha   90.00
_cell.angle_beta   90.00
_cell.angle_gamma   90.00
#
_symmetry.space_group_name_H-M   'P 1'
#
loop_
_entity.id
_entity.type
_entity.pdbx_description
1 polymer ?
#
loop_
_entity_poly.entity_id
_entity_poly.type
_entity_poly.pdbx_seq_one_letter_code
_entity_poly.pdbx_strand_id
1 'polypeptide(L)'
;MRWEEVQERFPEEWVVLEATKARSEGGQRYIEEVVVIDTFTDSTEALHRYSELHRQEPGREYCFFHTSRPELVARERYVGVRGPR
;
A
#
# COMPACT_ATOMS: atom_id res chain seq x y z
N MET A 1 10.82 -1.92 5.25
CA MET A 1 10.70 -1.11 6.48
C MET A 1 9.31 -1.33 7.05
N ARG A 2 9.17 -1.22 8.38
CA ARG A 2 7.88 -1.33 9.07
C ARG A 2 7.02 -0.08 8.83
N TRP A 3 5.72 -0.21 9.06
CA TRP A 3 4.80 0.91 8.90
C TRP A 3 5.15 2.09 9.81
N GLU A 4 5.53 1.83 11.06
CA GLU A 4 5.93 2.85 12.03
C GLU A 4 7.08 3.71 11.49
N GLU A 5 8.08 3.09 10.86
CA GLU A 5 9.20 3.80 10.22
C GLU A 5 8.75 4.66 9.03
N VAL A 6 7.73 4.22 8.28
CA VAL A 6 7.15 5.02 7.20
C VAL A 6 6.46 6.26 7.75
N GLN A 7 5.71 6.11 8.85
CA GLN A 7 5.00 7.23 9.49
C GLN A 7 5.98 8.27 10.04
N GLU A 8 7.10 7.85 10.62
CA GLU A 8 8.14 8.75 11.11
C GLU A 8 8.86 9.50 9.98
N ARG A 9 9.09 8.84 8.84
CA ARG A 9 9.81 9.42 7.70
C ARG A 9 8.96 10.31 6.81
N PHE A 10 7.67 10.02 6.71
CA PHE A 10 6.73 10.68 5.79
C PHE A 10 5.44 11.09 6.53
N PRO A 11 5.53 11.96 7.55
CA PRO A 11 4.38 12.32 8.37
C PRO A 11 3.36 13.14 7.57
N GLU A 12 2.07 12.83 7.74
CA GLU A 12 0.94 13.51 7.09
C GLU A 12 1.00 13.53 5.56
N GLU A 13 1.47 12.42 4.97
CA GLU A 13 1.58 12.23 3.53
C GLU A 13 0.81 10.99 3.06
N TRP A 14 0.45 10.99 1.77
CA TRP A 14 0.08 9.80 1.04
C TRP A 14 1.33 9.09 0.55
N VAL A 15 1.42 7.80 0.82
CA VAL A 15 2.53 6.95 0.40
C VAL A 15 2.02 5.86 -0.53
N VAL A 16 2.66 5.70 -1.67
CA VAL A 16 2.51 4.53 -2.55
C VAL A 16 3.62 3.56 -2.22
N LEU A 17 3.24 2.31 -1.98
CA LEU A 17 4.15 1.31 -1.45
C LEU A 17 3.88 -0.06 -2.04
N GLU A 18 4.90 -0.91 -2.02
CA GLU A 18 4.78 -2.34 -2.26
C GLU A 18 4.82 -3.08 -0.93
N ALA A 19 3.85 -3.97 -0.71
CA ALA A 19 3.91 -4.93 0.38
C ALA A 19 4.92 -6.04 0.03
N THR A 20 6.01 -6.09 0.79
CA THR A 20 7.06 -7.12 0.63
C THR A 20 6.85 -8.30 1.57
N LYS A 21 6.15 -8.07 2.69
CA LYS A 21 5.73 -9.10 3.62
C LYS A 21 4.35 -8.79 4.18
N ALA A 22 3.46 -9.77 4.10
CA ALA A 22 2.13 -9.67 4.65
C ALA A 22 1.65 -11.04 5.13
N ARG A 23 0.82 -11.05 6.17
CA ARG A 23 0.16 -12.23 6.71
C ARG A 23 -1.36 -12.10 6.59
N SER A 24 -2.03 -13.19 6.26
CA SER A 24 -3.49 -13.26 6.22
C SER A 24 -3.99 -13.94 7.49
N GLU A 25 -4.91 -13.30 8.21
CA GLU A 25 -5.55 -13.85 9.40
C GLU A 25 -7.00 -13.35 9.47
N GLY A 26 -7.97 -14.25 9.68
CA GLY A 26 -9.37 -13.87 9.89
C GLY A 26 -10.04 -13.11 8.73
N GLY A 27 -9.60 -13.29 7.48
CA GLY A 27 -10.14 -12.54 6.33
C GLY A 27 -9.52 -11.15 6.14
N GLN A 28 -8.51 -10.82 6.95
CA GLN A 28 -7.76 -9.58 6.91
C GLN A 28 -6.32 -9.88 6.50
N ARG A 29 -5.73 -8.94 5.77
CA ARG A 29 -4.34 -8.99 5.34
C ARG A 29 -3.57 -7.90 6.06
N TYR A 30 -2.68 -8.32 6.93
CA TYR A 30 -1.81 -7.48 7.74
C TYR A 30 -0.48 -7.34 7.03
N ILE A 31 -0.15 -6.13 6.62
CA ILE A 31 1.11 -5.86 5.93
C ILE A 31 2.17 -5.56 7.00
N GLU A 32 3.21 -6.38 7.03
CA GLU A 32 4.26 -6.33 8.03
C GLU A 32 5.43 -5.46 7.57
N GLU A 33 5.79 -5.57 6.28
CA GLU A 33 6.91 -4.85 5.70
C GLU A 33 6.58 -4.29 4.32
N VAL A 34 7.02 -3.05 4.12
CA VAL A 34 6.79 -2.30 2.90
C VAL A 34 8.06 -1.70 2.33
N VAL A 35 8.01 -1.43 1.03
CA VAL A 35 8.94 -0.55 0.33
C VAL A 35 8.14 0.65 -0.15
N VAL A 36 8.52 1.85 0.29
CA VAL A 36 7.93 3.10 -0.20
C VAL A 36 8.48 3.37 -1.60
N ILE A 37 7.57 3.58 -2.54
CA ILE A 37 7.89 3.83 -3.95
C ILE A 37 7.89 5.34 -4.21
N ASP A 38 6.80 6.01 -3.82
CA ASP A 38 6.61 7.46 -4.01
C ASP A 38 5.75 8.03 -2.88
N THR A 39 5.87 9.33 -2.64
CA THR A 39 5.05 10.08 -1.66
C THR A 39 4.39 11.29 -2.29
N PHE A 40 3.22 11.66 -1.76
CA PHE A 40 2.36 12.71 -2.29
C PHE A 40 1.64 13.42 -1.15
N THR A 41 1.32 14.70 -1.34
CA THR A 41 0.43 15.44 -0.45
C THR A 41 -1.05 15.28 -0.83
N ASP A 42 -1.32 14.89 -2.09
CA ASP A 42 -2.66 14.70 -2.62
C ASP A 42 -3.00 13.22 -2.85
N SER A 43 -4.22 12.84 -2.46
CA SER A 43 -4.71 11.46 -2.58
C SER A 43 -4.94 11.00 -4.02
N THR A 44 -5.27 11.93 -4.92
CA THR A 44 -5.53 11.68 -6.33
C THR A 44 -4.22 11.34 -7.03
N GLU A 45 -3.15 12.10 -6.76
CA GLU A 45 -1.81 11.80 -7.30
C GLU A 45 -1.31 10.43 -6.85
N ALA A 46 -1.46 10.09 -5.56
CA ALA A 46 -1.11 8.76 -5.05
C ALA A 46 -1.91 7.64 -5.72
N LEU A 47 -3.22 7.83 -5.92
CA LEU A 47 -4.07 6.87 -6.61
C LEU A 47 -3.68 6.70 -8.09
N HIS A 48 -3.36 7.80 -8.77
CA HIS A 48 -2.88 7.77 -10.15
C HIS A 48 -1.58 6.96 -10.26
N ARG A 49 -0.61 7.23 -9.37
CA ARG A 49 0.66 6.52 -9.36
C ARG A 49 0.49 5.03 -9.05
N TYR A 50 -0.32 4.69 -8.05
CA TYR A 50 -0.70 3.31 -7.77
C TYR A 50 -1.30 2.61 -9.00
N SER A 51 -2.23 3.27 -9.70
CA SER A 51 -2.91 2.72 -10.87
C SER A 51 -1.95 2.48 -12.04
N GLU A 52 -0.97 3.35 -12.22
CA GLU A 52 0.08 3.22 -13.22
C GLU A 52 0.97 2.00 -12.94
N LEU A 53 1.47 1.89 -11.70
CA LEU A 53 2.30 0.75 -11.26
C LEU A 53 1.55 -0.57 -11.39
N HIS A 54 0.28 -0.60 -10.97
CA HIS A 54 -0.55 -1.79 -11.07
C HIS A 54 -0.82 -2.22 -12.53
N ARG A 55 -0.89 -1.26 -13.47
CA ARG A 55 -1.02 -1.58 -14.90
C ARG A 55 0.28 -2.15 -15.48
N GLN A 56 1.43 -1.64 -15.05
CA GLN A 56 2.74 -2.09 -15.52
C GLN A 56 3.09 -3.47 -14.97
N GLU A 57 2.87 -3.68 -13.67
CA GLU A 57 3.24 -4.90 -12.96
C GLU A 57 2.10 -5.39 -12.06
N PRO A 58 1.00 -5.93 -12.63
CA PRO A 58 -0.17 -6.37 -11.86
C PRO A 58 0.12 -7.57 -10.93
N GLY A 59 1.29 -8.21 -11.08
CA GLY A 59 1.74 -9.30 -10.23
C GLY A 59 2.31 -8.85 -8.88
N ARG A 60 2.64 -7.55 -8.72
CA ARG A 60 3.18 -6.98 -7.49
C ARG A 60 2.09 -6.42 -6.60
N GLU A 61 2.31 -6.49 -5.30
CA GLU A 61 1.33 -6.11 -4.28
C GLU A 61 1.47 -4.63 -3.92
N TYR A 62 1.08 -3.77 -4.85
CA TYR A 62 1.05 -2.34 -4.60
C TYR A 62 -0.14 -1.93 -3.72
N CYS A 63 0.05 -0.89 -2.92
CA CYS A 63 -0.98 -0.24 -2.12
C CYS A 63 -0.68 1.26 -2.01
N PHE A 64 -1.66 2.05 -1.59
CA PHE A 64 -1.45 3.44 -1.20
C PHE A 64 -2.23 3.77 0.07
N PHE A 65 -1.61 4.49 1.00
CA PHE A 65 -2.19 4.82 2.29
C PHE A 65 -1.73 6.20 2.76
N HIS A 66 -2.56 6.86 3.56
CA HIS A 66 -2.13 8.06 4.29
C HIS A 66 -1.43 7.65 5.58
N THR A 67 -0.31 8.30 5.92
CA THR A 67 0.53 7.93 7.07
C THR A 67 -0.11 8.26 8.43
N SER A 68 -1.20 9.03 8.45
CA SER A 68 -2.01 9.20 9.67
C SER A 68 -2.75 7.93 10.12
N ARG A 69 -2.79 6.87 9.30
CA ARG A 69 -3.42 5.60 9.67
C ARG A 69 -2.58 4.86 10.71
N PRO A 70 -3.17 4.41 11.84
CA PRO A 70 -2.41 3.74 12.89
C PRO A 70 -1.90 2.36 12.48
N GLU A 71 -2.64 1.64 11.63
CA GLU A 71 -2.29 0.28 11.21
C GLU A 71 -2.51 0.09 9.71
N LEU A 72 -1.67 -0.75 9.11
CA LEU A 72 -1.70 -1.06 7.70
C LEU A 72 -2.41 -2.40 7.45
N VAL A 73 -3.74 -2.35 7.53
CA VAL A 73 -4.62 -3.50 7.33
C VAL A 73 -5.43 -3.32 6.06
N ALA A 74 -5.32 -4.28 5.15
CA ALA A 74 -6.16 -4.38 3.96
C ALA A 74 -7.14 -5.54 4.12
N ARG A 75 -8.40 -5.40 3.68
CA ARG A 75 -9.26 -6.59 3.52
C ARG A 75 -8.71 -7.43 2.38
N GLU A 76 -8.72 -8.75 2.51
CA GLU A 76 -8.22 -9.67 1.47
C GLU A 76 -8.81 -9.39 0.08
N ARG A 77 -10.05 -8.88 0.02
CA ARG A 77 -10.69 -8.48 -1.24
C ARG A 77 -10.00 -7.32 -1.98
N TYR A 78 -9.28 -6.45 -1.26
CA TYR A 78 -8.51 -5.35 -1.86
C TYR A 78 -7.09 -5.76 -2.24
N VAL A 79 -6.55 -6.84 -1.65
CA VAL A 79 -5.15 -7.27 -1.85
C VAL A 79 -4.97 -8.11 -3.12
N GLY A 80 -5.91 -8.00 -4.03
CA GLY A 80 -5.94 -8.83 -5.20
C GLY A 80 -7.28 -8.72 -5.88
N VAL A 81 -7.64 -7.52 -6.34
CA VAL A 81 -8.39 -7.46 -7.60
C VAL A 81 -7.42 -7.92 -8.70
N ARG A 82 -7.09 -9.21 -8.67
CA ARG A 82 -6.79 -10.00 -9.84
C ARG A 82 -8.11 -10.02 -10.59
N GLY A 83 -8.36 -8.99 -11.39
CA GLY A 83 -9.41 -9.07 -12.38
C GLY A 83 -9.22 -10.37 -13.17
N PRO A 84 -10.29 -11.12 -13.48
CA PRO A 84 -10.14 -12.18 -14.47
C PRO A 84 -9.58 -11.52 -15.73
N ARG A 85 -8.49 -12.09 -16.25
CA ARG A 85 -7.98 -11.76 -17.58
C ARG A 85 -9.08 -11.99 -18.62
#